data_AF-A0A8J6UIJ9-F1
#
_entry.id   AF-A0A8J6UIJ9-F1
#
_cell.length_a   1.000
_cell.length_b   1.000
_cell.length_c   1.000
_cell.angle_alpha   90.00
_cell.angle_beta   90.00
_cell.angle_gamma   90.00
#
_symmetry.space_group_name_H-M   'P 1'
#
loop_
_entity.id
_entity.type
_entity.pdbx_description
1 polymer ?
#
loop_
_entity_poly.entity_id
_entity_poly.type
_entity_poly.pdbx_seq_one_letter_code
_entity_poly.pdbx_strand_id
1 'polypeptide(L)'
;MFITRISCQLLLLFLLMLTLLVAAGSPLLAATLEVDDCIKCHSLEPQQIAKDGAAHQFAINCLDCHARHRPVNANNIPSCADCHAGSPHYELISCSGCHNPHKPLKVTLTGELTTECLTCHDQQGTEMTANPSMHADVSCNFCHADTHGYTPDCTSCHQPHSATMAETDCAVCHAAHEPTVLAYPDTTADMLCASCHTAALNELRSSPSKHRDISCATCHSDNHPAVASCTDCHGKPHASGIHDRFPLCMDCHNTAHDLDNLR
;
A
#
# COMPACT_ATOMS: atom_id res chain seq x y z
N MET A 1 73.33 69.20 10.08
CA MET A 1 72.53 68.59 8.98
C MET A 1 72.43 67.06 9.11
N PHE A 2 72.25 66.52 10.32
CA PHE A 2 72.26 65.05 10.56
C PHE A 2 71.07 64.52 11.38
N ILE A 3 70.32 65.39 12.06
CA ILE A 3 69.26 64.98 13.00
C ILE A 3 67.93 64.68 12.28
N THR A 4 67.66 65.28 11.11
CA THR A 4 66.40 65.10 10.36
C THR A 4 66.31 63.80 9.55
N ARG A 5 67.43 63.12 9.25
CA ARG A 5 67.42 61.86 8.48
C ARG A 5 67.11 60.62 9.32
N ILE A 6 67.46 60.63 10.60
CA ILE A 6 67.25 59.52 11.53
C ILE A 6 65.75 59.31 11.83
N SER A 7 64.99 60.41 11.94
CA SER A 7 63.55 60.38 12.20
C SER A 7 62.73 59.76 11.07
N CYS A 8 63.16 59.90 9.81
CA CYS A 8 62.47 59.33 8.66
C CYS A 8 62.75 57.82 8.51
N GLN A 9 64.00 57.39 8.79
CA GLN A 9 64.38 55.98 8.76
C GLN A 9 63.72 55.17 9.89
N LEU A 10 63.61 55.74 11.09
CA LEU A 10 62.90 55.11 12.21
C LEU A 10 61.40 54.99 11.94
N LEU A 11 60.77 55.98 11.29
CA LEU A 11 59.36 55.93 10.93
C LEU A 11 59.07 54.88 9.86
N LEU A 12 59.95 54.75 8.85
CA LEU A 12 59.87 53.71 7.82
C LEU A 12 60.08 52.31 8.39
N LEU A 13 61.04 52.13 9.32
CA LEU A 13 61.25 50.86 10.02
C LEU A 13 60.06 50.49 10.91
N PHE A 14 59.44 51.48 11.57
CA PHE A 14 58.25 51.27 12.40
C PHE A 14 57.02 50.90 11.55
N LEU A 15 56.83 51.56 10.39
CA LEU A 15 55.79 51.21 9.42
C LEU A 15 56.00 49.81 8.81
N LEU A 16 57.25 49.44 8.47
CA LEU A 16 57.59 48.10 7.99
C LEU A 16 57.36 47.02 9.05
N MET A 17 57.76 47.27 10.30
CA MET A 17 57.48 46.36 11.42
C MET A 17 55.98 46.22 11.65
N LEU A 18 55.21 47.31 11.60
CA LEU A 18 53.76 47.28 11.77
C LEU A 18 53.08 46.49 10.65
N THR A 19 53.55 46.59 9.40
CA THR A 19 53.04 45.75 8.30
C THR A 19 53.42 44.27 8.42
N LEU A 20 54.60 43.94 8.95
CA LEU A 20 54.99 42.55 9.22
C LEU A 20 54.18 41.94 10.39
N LEU A 21 53.84 42.74 11.40
CA LEU A 21 53.01 42.31 12.54
C LEU A 21 51.55 42.02 12.13
N VAL A 22 51.01 42.74 11.13
CA VAL A 22 49.67 42.46 10.59
C VAL A 22 49.66 41.23 9.67
N ALA A 23 50.75 40.97 8.94
CA ALA A 23 50.86 39.81 8.04
C ALA A 23 51.08 38.48 8.77
N ALA A 24 51.63 38.48 9.99
CA ALA A 24 51.98 37.27 10.73
C ALA A 24 50.83 36.65 11.57
N GLY A 25 49.66 37.30 11.61
CA GLY A 25 48.63 37.00 12.62
C GLY A 25 47.22 36.71 12.11
N SER A 26 47.02 36.48 10.82
CA SER A 26 45.72 35.97 10.36
C SER A 26 45.69 34.46 10.62
N PRO A 27 44.93 33.95 11.62
CA PRO A 27 44.64 32.53 11.65
C PRO A 27 44.01 32.21 10.31
N LEU A 28 44.58 31.24 9.59
CA LEU A 28 43.93 30.65 8.44
C LEU A 28 42.62 30.07 9.00
N LEU A 29 41.52 30.83 8.94
CA LEU A 29 40.20 30.30 9.26
C LEU A 29 40.00 29.15 8.28
N ALA A 30 40.04 27.92 8.79
CA ALA A 30 39.60 26.77 8.03
C ALA A 30 38.15 27.06 7.63
N ALA A 31 37.90 27.21 6.33
CA ALA A 31 36.56 27.46 5.82
C ALA A 31 35.62 26.35 6.33
N THR A 32 34.54 26.75 6.98
CA THR A 32 33.46 25.85 7.37
C THR A 32 32.67 25.50 6.12
N LEU A 33 32.27 24.23 6.00
CA LEU A 33 31.40 23.79 4.92
C LEU A 33 29.99 24.29 5.18
N GLU A 34 29.43 25.07 4.26
CA GLU A 34 28.05 25.56 4.31
C GLU A 34 27.13 24.68 3.44
N VAL A 35 25.82 24.69 3.70
CA VAL A 35 24.84 23.90 2.91
C VAL A 35 24.87 24.27 1.42
N ASP A 36 25.04 25.55 1.11
CA ASP A 36 25.12 26.05 -0.28
C ASP A 36 26.40 25.58 -1.00
N ASP A 37 27.40 25.07 -0.29
CA ASP A 37 28.59 24.48 -0.90
C ASP A 37 28.31 23.09 -1.48
N CYS A 38 27.30 22.38 -0.98
CA CYS A 38 27.00 21.01 -1.39
C CYS A 38 26.70 20.90 -2.89
N ILE A 39 25.92 21.83 -3.45
CA ILE A 39 25.52 21.83 -4.87
C ILE A 39 26.69 22.02 -5.84
N LYS A 40 27.81 22.57 -5.37
CA LYS A 40 29.02 22.77 -6.19
C LYS A 40 29.63 21.44 -6.64
N CYS A 41 29.40 20.36 -5.89
CA CYS A 41 29.89 19.01 -6.18
C CYS A 41 28.76 17.97 -6.32
N HIS A 42 27.70 18.09 -5.53
CA HIS A 42 26.53 17.22 -5.52
C HIS A 42 25.38 17.90 -6.24
N SER A 43 25.32 17.81 -7.57
CA SER A 43 24.23 18.46 -8.31
C SER A 43 22.93 17.66 -8.24
N LEU A 44 23.00 16.35 -8.09
CA LEU A 44 21.83 15.46 -8.19
C LEU A 44 21.01 15.44 -6.90
N GLU A 45 21.65 15.28 -5.75
CA GLU A 45 21.00 15.11 -4.46
C GLU A 45 20.15 16.32 -4.05
N PRO A 46 20.65 17.58 -4.15
CA PRO A 46 19.83 18.76 -3.90
C PRO A 46 18.63 18.88 -4.86
N GLN A 47 18.80 18.47 -6.13
CA GLN A 47 17.68 18.44 -7.09
C GLN A 47 16.62 17.40 -6.70
N GLN A 48 17.05 16.22 -6.22
CA GLN A 48 16.14 15.19 -5.73
C GLN A 48 15.37 15.68 -4.50
N ILE A 49 16.06 16.29 -3.52
CA ILE A 49 15.42 16.85 -2.32
C ILE A 49 14.42 17.95 -2.71
N ALA A 50 14.81 18.87 -3.59
CA ALA A 50 13.94 19.96 -4.02
C ALA A 50 12.67 19.49 -4.75
N LYS A 51 12.73 18.32 -5.41
CA LYS A 51 11.60 17.76 -6.18
C LYS A 51 10.75 16.80 -5.36
N ASP A 52 11.38 15.91 -4.62
CA ASP A 52 10.77 14.71 -4.03
C ASP A 52 11.18 14.50 -2.55
N GLY A 53 11.86 15.46 -1.92
CA GLY A 53 12.44 15.33 -0.57
C GLY A 53 11.42 15.28 0.58
N ALA A 54 10.15 15.61 0.31
CA ALA A 54 9.09 15.65 1.31
C ALA A 54 9.51 16.48 2.54
N ALA A 55 9.33 15.95 3.76
CA ALA A 55 9.74 16.64 4.98
C ALA A 55 11.24 16.98 5.02
N HIS A 56 12.10 16.20 4.35
CA HIS A 56 13.56 16.45 4.33
C HIS A 56 13.94 17.71 3.56
N GLN A 57 13.03 18.28 2.76
CA GLN A 57 13.26 19.55 2.08
C GLN A 57 13.16 20.75 3.04
N PHE A 58 12.43 20.62 4.14
CA PHE A 58 12.03 21.76 4.98
C PHE A 58 12.37 21.61 6.46
N ALA A 59 12.36 20.39 6.99
CA ALA A 59 12.55 20.13 8.41
C ALA A 59 14.02 19.93 8.80
N ILE A 60 14.86 19.58 7.82
CA ILE A 60 16.30 19.36 7.97
C ILE A 60 17.05 19.92 6.75
N ASN A 61 18.36 20.03 6.86
CA ASN A 61 19.26 20.40 5.78
C ASN A 61 20.38 19.36 5.59
N CYS A 62 21.26 19.58 4.62
CA CYS A 62 22.35 18.65 4.28
C CYS A 62 23.25 18.31 5.47
N LEU A 63 23.53 19.27 6.36
CA LEU A 63 24.44 19.11 7.50
C LEU A 63 23.77 18.47 8.72
N ASP A 64 22.43 18.49 8.81
CA ASP A 64 21.69 17.78 9.86
C ASP A 64 21.80 16.26 9.67
N CYS A 65 21.86 15.80 8.41
CA CYS A 65 22.07 14.40 8.06
C CYS A 65 23.55 14.08 7.81
N HIS A 66 24.32 14.94 7.15
CA HIS A 66 25.75 14.75 6.90
C HIS A 66 26.61 15.61 7.84
N ALA A 67 26.65 15.23 9.11
CA ALA A 67 27.30 16.02 10.17
C ALA A 67 28.77 16.38 9.87
N ARG A 68 29.49 15.56 9.08
CA ARG A 68 30.82 15.86 8.53
C ARG A 68 31.02 15.25 7.15
N HIS A 69 31.69 15.95 6.25
CA HIS A 69 31.98 15.42 4.91
C HIS A 69 33.05 14.32 4.93
N ARG A 70 32.94 13.32 4.03
CA ARG A 70 33.98 12.30 3.83
C ARG A 70 35.25 12.94 3.24
N PRO A 71 36.47 12.51 3.60
CA PRO A 71 36.80 11.33 4.41
C PRO A 71 36.87 11.60 5.92
N VAL A 72 36.61 12.84 6.40
CA VAL A 72 36.75 13.20 7.82
C VAL A 72 35.88 12.33 8.73
N ASN A 73 34.69 11.96 8.25
CA ASN A 73 33.87 10.94 8.88
C ASN A 73 33.37 9.96 7.81
N ALA A 74 33.73 8.68 7.94
CA ALA A 74 33.23 7.63 7.06
C ALA A 74 31.75 7.33 7.29
N ASN A 75 31.27 7.41 8.53
CA ASN A 75 29.88 7.15 8.91
C ASN A 75 29.22 8.48 9.27
N ASN A 76 28.99 9.31 8.26
CA ASN A 76 28.51 10.67 8.45
C ASN A 76 26.99 10.82 8.42
N ILE A 77 26.24 9.73 8.23
CA ILE A 77 24.76 9.69 8.23
C ILE A 77 24.30 9.11 9.58
N PRO A 78 23.39 9.78 10.33
CA PRO A 78 22.83 9.25 11.57
C PRO A 78 21.89 8.06 11.32
N SER A 79 21.46 7.40 12.39
CA SER A 79 20.43 6.37 12.28
C SER A 79 19.11 7.01 11.87
N CYS A 80 18.35 6.36 10.99
CA CYS A 80 17.02 6.84 10.62
C CYS A 80 16.10 6.94 11.86
N ALA A 81 16.26 6.02 12.81
CA ALA A 81 15.50 5.98 14.06
C ALA A 81 15.78 7.16 15.02
N ASP A 82 16.84 7.95 14.78
CA ASP A 82 17.13 9.15 15.59
C ASP A 82 16.08 10.26 15.33
N CYS A 83 15.35 10.19 14.21
CA CYS A 83 14.30 11.14 13.85
C CYS A 83 12.96 10.47 13.49
N HIS A 84 12.97 9.23 13.01
CA HIS A 84 11.77 8.47 12.64
C HIS A 84 11.39 7.46 13.73
N ALA A 85 10.20 7.60 14.30
CA ALA A 85 9.71 6.74 15.37
C ALA A 85 8.18 6.65 15.38
N GLY A 86 7.63 5.76 16.22
CA GLY A 86 6.19 5.71 16.53
C GLY A 86 5.36 4.71 15.73
N SER A 87 5.99 3.83 14.95
CA SER A 87 5.30 2.69 14.31
C SER A 87 6.25 1.50 14.17
N PRO A 88 5.74 0.26 14.08
CA PRO A 88 6.57 -0.93 13.83
C PRO A 88 7.41 -0.83 12.56
N HIS A 89 6.94 -0.08 11.56
CA HIS A 89 7.68 0.16 10.32
C HIS A 89 9.05 0.81 10.56
N TYR A 90 9.13 1.73 11.53
CA TYR A 90 10.39 2.43 11.84
C TYR A 90 11.37 1.58 12.66
N GLU A 91 10.98 0.37 13.08
CA GLU A 91 11.86 -0.58 13.76
C GLU A 91 12.62 -1.48 12.77
N LEU A 92 12.31 -1.39 11.47
CA LEU A 92 13.01 -2.09 10.40
C LEU A 92 14.46 -1.60 10.25
N ILE A 93 15.38 -2.52 9.97
CA ILE A 93 16.83 -2.22 9.96
C ILE A 93 17.30 -1.68 8.59
N SER A 94 16.69 -2.11 7.48
CA SER A 94 17.15 -1.81 6.12
C SER A 94 16.34 -0.71 5.42
N CYS A 95 16.25 0.48 6.05
CA CYS A 95 15.46 1.62 5.55
C CYS A 95 15.82 1.99 4.10
N SER A 96 17.13 2.07 3.81
CA SER A 96 17.64 2.48 2.51
C SER A 96 17.49 1.42 1.40
N GLY A 97 17.04 0.21 1.75
CA GLY A 97 16.70 -0.81 0.76
C GLY A 97 15.49 -0.41 -0.08
N CYS A 98 14.55 0.35 0.51
CA CYS A 98 13.35 0.83 -0.17
C CYS A 98 13.32 2.36 -0.30
N HIS A 99 13.79 3.08 0.72
CA HIS A 99 13.76 4.53 0.77
C HIS A 99 15.07 5.15 0.30
N ASN A 100 14.99 6.17 -0.54
CA ASN A 100 16.13 7.05 -0.78
C ASN A 100 15.96 8.30 0.10
N PRO A 101 16.89 8.61 1.02
CA PRO A 101 16.74 9.77 1.94
C PRO A 101 16.58 11.12 1.24
N HIS A 102 17.00 11.26 -0.01
CA HIS A 102 16.82 12.48 -0.82
C HIS A 102 15.49 12.53 -1.56
N LYS A 103 14.77 11.41 -1.63
CA LYS A 103 13.42 11.30 -2.21
C LYS A 103 12.59 10.25 -1.45
N PRO A 104 12.36 10.43 -0.14
CA PRO A 104 11.97 9.34 0.77
C PRO A 104 10.66 8.67 0.38
N LEU A 105 9.73 9.37 -0.26
CA LEU A 105 8.44 8.80 -0.67
C LEU A 105 8.47 8.11 -2.05
N LYS A 106 9.57 8.24 -2.79
CA LYS A 106 9.79 7.56 -4.07
C LYS A 106 10.47 6.21 -3.82
N VAL A 107 9.71 5.29 -3.24
CA VAL A 107 10.18 3.95 -2.90
C VAL A 107 10.25 3.05 -4.13
N THR A 108 11.14 2.07 -4.08
CA THR A 108 11.19 0.96 -5.03
C THR A 108 10.93 -0.33 -4.26
N LEU A 109 9.98 -1.14 -4.72
CA LEU A 109 9.60 -2.38 -4.06
C LEU A 109 10.26 -3.57 -4.78
N THR A 110 11.32 -4.12 -4.20
CA THR A 110 12.07 -5.24 -4.79
C THR A 110 12.34 -6.33 -3.76
N GLY A 111 12.24 -7.59 -4.18
CA GLY A 111 12.42 -8.75 -3.30
C GLY A 111 11.10 -9.20 -2.67
N GLU A 112 11.18 -10.01 -1.61
CA GLU A 112 10.02 -10.45 -0.83
C GLU A 112 9.80 -9.50 0.34
N LEU A 113 8.72 -8.70 0.31
CA LEU A 113 8.50 -7.60 1.27
C LEU A 113 7.30 -7.81 2.21
N THR A 114 6.82 -9.05 2.37
CA THR A 114 5.62 -9.33 3.16
C THR A 114 5.75 -8.83 4.60
N THR A 115 6.88 -9.10 5.27
CA THR A 115 7.08 -8.67 6.66
C THR A 115 7.03 -7.14 6.79
N GLU A 116 7.64 -6.43 5.85
CA GLU A 116 7.67 -4.98 5.82
C GLU A 116 6.27 -4.38 5.59
N CYS A 117 5.49 -4.95 4.67
CA CYS A 117 4.12 -4.51 4.41
C CYS A 117 3.21 -4.68 5.64
N LEU A 118 3.33 -5.80 6.33
CA LEU A 118 2.52 -6.13 7.51
C LEU A 118 2.86 -5.27 8.75
N THR A 119 3.90 -4.42 8.70
CA THR A 119 4.14 -3.43 9.76
C THR A 119 3.05 -2.34 9.80
N CYS A 120 2.28 -2.16 8.73
CA CYS A 120 1.14 -1.25 8.65
C CYS A 120 -0.14 -1.90 8.10
N HIS A 121 -0.04 -2.97 7.30
CA HIS A 121 -1.16 -3.69 6.68
C HIS A 121 -1.48 -5.01 7.41
N ASP A 122 -1.55 -4.96 8.74
CA ASP A 122 -1.75 -6.14 9.60
C ASP A 122 -3.09 -6.86 9.34
N GLN A 123 -4.15 -6.08 9.07
CA GLN A 123 -5.47 -6.59 8.75
C GLN A 123 -5.42 -7.48 7.49
N GLN A 124 -4.74 -7.02 6.43
CA GLN A 124 -4.63 -7.79 5.19
C GLN A 124 -3.89 -9.11 5.42
N GLY A 125 -2.83 -9.11 6.23
CA GLY A 125 -2.16 -10.35 6.65
C GLY A 125 -3.06 -11.28 7.46
N THR A 126 -3.93 -10.71 8.30
CA THR A 126 -4.90 -11.49 9.09
C THR A 126 -5.95 -12.14 8.21
N GLU A 127 -6.50 -11.40 7.22
CA GLU A 127 -7.46 -11.90 6.23
C GLU A 127 -6.86 -13.07 5.43
N MET A 128 -5.65 -12.89 4.88
CA MET A 128 -4.98 -13.93 4.09
C MET A 128 -4.61 -15.16 4.93
N THR A 129 -4.32 -14.99 6.22
CA THR A 129 -4.03 -16.10 7.15
C THR A 129 -5.30 -16.85 7.52
N ALA A 130 -6.40 -16.15 7.75
CA ALA A 130 -7.69 -16.75 8.10
C ALA A 130 -8.32 -17.48 6.90
N ASN A 131 -8.13 -16.94 5.69
CA ASN A 131 -8.73 -17.42 4.45
C ASN A 131 -7.66 -17.72 3.38
N PRO A 132 -6.81 -18.74 3.60
CA PRO A 132 -5.69 -19.01 2.72
C PRO A 132 -6.15 -19.35 1.30
N SER A 133 -5.44 -18.79 0.32
CA SER A 133 -5.60 -19.07 -1.11
C SER A 133 -4.22 -19.14 -1.76
N MET A 134 -4.15 -19.39 -3.07
CA MET A 134 -2.88 -19.37 -3.81
C MET A 134 -2.16 -18.00 -3.75
N HIS A 135 -2.88 -16.91 -3.41
CA HIS A 135 -2.27 -15.62 -3.19
C HIS A 135 -1.42 -15.55 -1.91
N ALA A 136 -1.62 -16.46 -0.95
CA ALA A 136 -0.80 -16.52 0.26
C ALA A 136 0.64 -17.00 -0.01
N ASP A 137 0.88 -17.61 -1.18
CA ASP A 137 2.20 -18.13 -1.58
C ASP A 137 3.08 -17.06 -2.26
N VAL A 138 2.57 -15.85 -2.47
CA VAL A 138 3.31 -14.73 -3.08
C VAL A 138 3.41 -13.55 -2.11
N SER A 139 4.47 -12.76 -2.22
CA SER A 139 4.59 -11.53 -1.43
C SER A 139 3.62 -10.44 -1.87
N CYS A 140 3.32 -9.52 -0.96
CA CYS A 140 2.41 -8.40 -1.20
C CYS A 140 2.80 -7.60 -2.45
N ASN A 141 4.11 -7.39 -2.66
CA ASN A 141 4.65 -6.62 -3.77
C ASN A 141 4.75 -7.39 -5.10
N PHE A 142 4.34 -8.67 -5.12
CA PHE A 142 4.08 -9.38 -6.38
C PHE A 142 2.88 -8.78 -7.09
N CYS A 143 1.81 -8.52 -6.34
CA CYS A 143 0.57 -7.90 -6.84
C CYS A 143 0.65 -6.37 -6.74
N HIS A 144 1.03 -5.83 -5.58
CA HIS A 144 1.21 -4.41 -5.32
C HIS A 144 2.61 -3.94 -5.76
N ALA A 145 2.89 -4.12 -7.06
CA ALA A 145 4.20 -3.88 -7.67
C ALA A 145 4.55 -2.40 -7.85
N ASP A 146 5.83 -2.15 -8.13
CA ASP A 146 6.47 -0.88 -8.53
C ASP A 146 6.46 0.25 -7.51
N THR A 147 5.28 0.63 -7.01
CA THR A 147 5.08 1.77 -6.13
C THR A 147 4.15 1.44 -4.98
N HIS A 148 4.48 1.93 -3.80
CA HIS A 148 3.60 1.82 -2.63
C HIS A 148 2.24 2.48 -2.91
N GLY A 149 1.16 1.71 -2.71
CA GLY A 149 -0.22 2.13 -2.98
C GLY A 149 -0.75 1.77 -4.37
N TYR A 150 0.05 1.12 -5.22
CA TYR A 150 -0.45 0.53 -6.46
C TYR A 150 -1.40 -0.63 -6.15
N THR A 151 -2.59 -0.64 -6.75
CA THR A 151 -3.54 -1.76 -6.69
C THR A 151 -3.71 -2.34 -8.09
N PRO A 152 -3.43 -3.64 -8.30
CA PRO A 152 -3.59 -4.26 -9.60
C PRO A 152 -5.06 -4.57 -9.90
N ASP A 153 -5.39 -4.63 -11.19
CA ASP A 153 -6.65 -5.19 -11.65
C ASP A 153 -6.60 -6.73 -11.54
N CYS A 154 -7.67 -7.36 -11.05
CA CYS A 154 -7.83 -8.81 -10.97
C CYS A 154 -7.60 -9.45 -12.35
N THR A 155 -8.10 -8.78 -13.39
CA THR A 155 -8.03 -9.23 -14.77
C THR A 155 -6.64 -9.18 -15.40
N SER A 156 -5.64 -8.63 -14.70
CA SER A 156 -4.22 -8.72 -15.11
C SER A 156 -3.73 -10.17 -15.14
N CYS A 157 -4.33 -11.03 -14.31
CA CYS A 157 -3.97 -12.45 -14.19
C CYS A 157 -5.17 -13.39 -14.35
N HIS A 158 -6.36 -12.98 -13.91
CA HIS A 158 -7.56 -13.80 -13.92
C HIS A 158 -8.46 -13.53 -15.13
N GLN A 159 -9.15 -14.57 -15.60
CA GLN A 159 -10.19 -14.40 -16.62
C GLN A 159 -11.55 -14.19 -15.93
N PRO A 160 -12.39 -13.27 -16.44
CA PRO A 160 -13.73 -13.07 -15.91
C PRO A 160 -14.61 -14.32 -16.14
N HIS A 161 -15.61 -14.53 -15.28
CA HIS A 161 -16.53 -15.66 -15.40
C HIS A 161 -17.51 -15.54 -16.58
N SER A 162 -17.62 -14.36 -17.18
CA SER A 162 -18.38 -14.14 -18.41
C SER A 162 -17.79 -12.99 -19.24
N ALA A 163 -18.11 -12.97 -20.53
CA ALA A 163 -17.61 -11.93 -21.44
C ALA A 163 -18.15 -10.51 -21.14
N THR A 164 -19.19 -10.41 -20.32
CA THR A 164 -19.82 -9.13 -19.95
C THR A 164 -19.42 -8.64 -18.56
N MET A 165 -18.67 -9.44 -17.80
CA MET A 165 -18.23 -9.08 -16.45
C MET A 165 -17.01 -8.14 -16.54
N ALA A 166 -17.11 -7.01 -15.86
CA ALA A 166 -16.06 -5.99 -15.78
C ALA A 166 -15.24 -6.15 -14.50
N GLU A 167 -14.09 -5.47 -14.43
CA GLU A 167 -13.20 -5.45 -13.25
C GLU A 167 -13.94 -5.04 -11.96
N THR A 168 -14.85 -4.07 -12.06
CA THR A 168 -15.65 -3.61 -10.91
C THR A 168 -16.61 -4.68 -10.37
N ASP A 169 -16.95 -5.68 -11.18
CA ASP A 169 -17.87 -6.75 -10.79
C ASP A 169 -17.16 -7.82 -9.95
N CYS A 170 -15.83 -7.93 -10.05
CA CYS A 170 -15.04 -8.92 -9.31
C CYS A 170 -15.24 -8.74 -7.80
N ALA A 171 -15.16 -7.48 -7.34
CA ALA A 171 -15.28 -7.11 -5.93
C ALA A 171 -16.71 -7.22 -5.37
N VAL A 172 -17.71 -7.51 -6.20
CA VAL A 172 -19.08 -7.79 -5.73
C VAL A 172 -19.11 -9.09 -4.93
N CYS A 173 -18.28 -10.07 -5.32
CA CYS A 173 -18.25 -11.39 -4.70
C CYS A 173 -16.88 -11.73 -4.09
N HIS A 174 -15.78 -11.26 -4.67
CA HIS A 174 -14.43 -11.60 -4.24
C HIS A 174 -13.78 -10.42 -3.50
N ALA A 175 -13.38 -10.62 -2.24
CA ALA A 175 -12.51 -9.68 -1.55
C ALA A 175 -11.03 -9.97 -1.91
N ALA A 176 -10.23 -8.91 -2.11
CA ALA A 176 -8.86 -9.02 -2.66
C ALA A 176 -7.92 -9.91 -1.83
N HIS A 177 -8.05 -9.92 -0.50
CA HIS A 177 -7.19 -10.67 0.42
C HIS A 177 -7.86 -11.92 1.00
N GLU A 178 -9.10 -12.20 0.59
CA GLU A 178 -9.84 -13.41 0.94
C GLU A 178 -10.75 -13.85 -0.22
N PRO A 179 -10.23 -14.03 -1.44
CA PRO A 179 -11.04 -14.16 -2.66
C PRO A 179 -11.90 -15.42 -2.70
N THR A 180 -11.66 -16.38 -1.80
CA THR A 180 -12.45 -17.60 -1.65
C THR A 180 -13.68 -17.41 -0.74
N VAL A 181 -13.71 -16.33 0.05
CA VAL A 181 -14.86 -15.94 0.86
C VAL A 181 -15.81 -15.15 -0.04
N LEU A 182 -16.79 -15.86 -0.58
CA LEU A 182 -17.79 -15.30 -1.49
C LEU A 182 -18.93 -14.68 -0.68
N ALA A 183 -18.80 -13.41 -0.35
CA ALA A 183 -19.85 -12.60 0.26
C ALA A 183 -20.31 -11.53 -0.73
N TYR A 184 -21.62 -11.30 -0.80
CA TYR A 184 -22.20 -10.34 -1.74
C TYR A 184 -23.50 -9.75 -1.17
N PRO A 185 -23.87 -8.51 -1.58
CA PRO A 185 -25.08 -7.88 -1.09
C PRO A 185 -26.34 -8.53 -1.69
N ASP A 186 -27.48 -8.38 -1.00
CA ASP A 186 -28.81 -8.78 -1.46
C ASP A 186 -29.25 -8.10 -2.78
N THR A 187 -28.62 -6.97 -3.10
CA THR A 187 -28.82 -6.20 -4.35
C THR A 187 -28.02 -6.75 -5.53
N THR A 188 -27.27 -7.84 -5.36
CA THR A 188 -26.50 -8.47 -6.44
C THR A 188 -27.42 -8.88 -7.59
N ALA A 189 -27.06 -8.48 -8.81
CA ALA A 189 -27.85 -8.76 -9.99
C ALA A 189 -27.76 -10.24 -10.40
N ASP A 190 -28.90 -10.86 -10.73
CA ASP A 190 -28.99 -12.27 -11.15
C ASP A 190 -28.05 -12.64 -12.30
N MET A 191 -27.75 -11.70 -13.19
CA MET A 191 -26.85 -11.92 -14.31
C MET A 191 -25.39 -12.20 -13.87
N LEU A 192 -24.97 -11.68 -12.71
CA LEU A 192 -23.67 -12.01 -12.14
C LEU A 192 -23.66 -13.47 -11.69
N CYS A 193 -24.73 -13.95 -11.04
CA CYS A 193 -24.91 -15.36 -10.68
C CYS A 193 -24.96 -16.26 -11.93
N ALA A 194 -25.63 -15.79 -12.99
CA ALA A 194 -25.79 -16.53 -14.25
C ALA A 194 -24.48 -16.75 -15.00
N SER A 195 -23.42 -16.01 -14.68
CA SER A 195 -22.07 -16.27 -15.22
C SER A 195 -21.59 -17.69 -14.91
N CYS A 196 -22.04 -18.27 -13.79
CA CYS A 196 -21.83 -19.68 -13.45
C CYS A 196 -23.12 -20.51 -13.53
N HIS A 197 -24.27 -19.90 -13.21
CA HIS A 197 -25.56 -20.59 -13.04
C HIS A 197 -26.57 -20.31 -14.15
N THR A 198 -26.13 -20.29 -15.41
CA THR A 198 -27.02 -20.01 -16.56
C THR A 198 -28.23 -20.95 -16.61
N ALA A 199 -28.04 -22.25 -16.30
CA ALA A 199 -29.12 -23.23 -16.30
C ALA A 199 -30.19 -22.94 -15.24
N ALA A 200 -29.77 -22.61 -14.01
CA ALA A 200 -30.68 -22.28 -12.92
C ALA A 200 -31.46 -20.98 -13.19
N LEU A 201 -30.78 -19.96 -13.73
CA LEU A 201 -31.45 -18.72 -14.14
C LEU A 201 -32.53 -18.99 -15.19
N ASN A 202 -32.21 -19.80 -16.20
CA ASN A 202 -33.16 -20.14 -17.27
C ASN A 202 -34.34 -20.95 -16.74
N GLU A 203 -34.09 -21.94 -15.88
CA GLU A 203 -35.12 -22.74 -15.22
C GLU A 203 -36.07 -21.83 -14.42
N LEU A 204 -35.52 -20.99 -13.52
CA LEU A 204 -36.28 -20.04 -12.71
C LEU A 204 -37.13 -19.09 -13.56
N ARG A 205 -36.55 -18.50 -14.60
CA ARG A 205 -37.26 -17.57 -15.50
C ARG A 205 -38.34 -18.24 -16.34
N SER A 206 -38.18 -19.53 -16.63
CA SER A 206 -39.18 -20.32 -17.36
C SER A 206 -40.32 -20.84 -16.48
N SER A 207 -40.12 -20.85 -15.16
CA SER A 207 -41.10 -21.34 -14.19
C SER A 207 -42.40 -20.52 -14.23
N PRO A 208 -43.57 -21.17 -14.11
CA PRO A 208 -44.83 -20.45 -13.92
C PRO A 208 -44.98 -19.87 -12.50
N SER A 209 -44.13 -20.28 -11.56
CA SER A 209 -44.21 -19.85 -10.16
C SER A 209 -43.83 -18.37 -9.97
N LYS A 210 -44.28 -17.77 -8.85
CA LYS A 210 -43.95 -16.38 -8.51
C LYS A 210 -42.48 -16.17 -8.13
N HIS A 211 -41.72 -17.23 -7.88
CA HIS A 211 -40.31 -17.11 -7.53
C HIS A 211 -39.47 -16.55 -8.69
N ARG A 212 -39.95 -16.65 -9.94
CA ARG A 212 -39.23 -16.10 -11.11
C ARG A 212 -38.96 -14.59 -11.03
N ASP A 213 -39.73 -13.88 -10.21
CA ASP A 213 -39.65 -12.43 -10.03
C ASP A 213 -38.82 -12.06 -8.78
N ILE A 214 -38.18 -13.04 -8.12
CA ILE A 214 -37.34 -12.86 -6.93
C ILE A 214 -35.87 -12.99 -7.32
N SER A 215 -35.03 -12.08 -6.83
CA SER A 215 -33.57 -12.10 -7.06
C SER A 215 -32.92 -13.34 -6.46
N CYS A 216 -31.88 -13.86 -7.13
CA CYS A 216 -31.06 -14.95 -6.63
C CYS A 216 -30.56 -14.69 -5.20
N ALA A 217 -30.10 -13.47 -4.93
CA ALA A 217 -29.52 -13.09 -3.64
C ALA A 217 -30.55 -12.99 -2.50
N THR A 218 -31.86 -13.01 -2.81
CA THR A 218 -32.91 -13.11 -1.78
C THR A 218 -32.97 -14.51 -1.17
N CYS A 219 -32.79 -15.56 -1.98
CA CYS A 219 -32.79 -16.94 -1.49
C CYS A 219 -31.39 -17.44 -1.14
N HIS A 220 -30.37 -16.92 -1.82
CA HIS A 220 -28.96 -17.21 -1.57
C HIS A 220 -28.31 -16.02 -0.86
N SER A 221 -28.77 -15.71 0.35
CA SER A 221 -28.38 -14.49 1.06
C SER A 221 -26.98 -14.55 1.66
N ASP A 222 -26.38 -13.38 1.81
CA ASP A 222 -25.13 -13.07 2.53
C ASP A 222 -23.84 -13.68 1.96
N ASN A 223 -23.78 -15.00 1.83
CA ASN A 223 -22.59 -15.72 1.41
C ASN A 223 -22.92 -16.92 0.55
N HIS A 224 -22.05 -17.24 -0.41
CA HIS A 224 -22.14 -18.50 -1.13
C HIS A 224 -21.52 -19.64 -0.28
N PRO A 225 -22.12 -20.84 -0.20
CA PRO A 225 -23.32 -21.31 -0.90
C PRO A 225 -24.58 -21.33 -0.01
N ALA A 226 -24.90 -20.25 0.72
CA ALA A 226 -26.09 -20.23 1.55
C ALA A 226 -27.36 -20.45 0.72
N VAL A 227 -28.31 -21.20 1.27
CA VAL A 227 -29.62 -21.47 0.67
C VAL A 227 -30.67 -21.35 1.77
N ALA A 228 -31.61 -20.44 1.60
CA ALA A 228 -32.74 -20.29 2.51
C ALA A 228 -33.62 -21.55 2.52
N SER A 229 -34.16 -21.87 3.69
CA SER A 229 -35.23 -22.86 3.81
C SER A 229 -36.53 -22.30 3.27
N CYS A 230 -37.39 -23.17 2.74
CA CYS A 230 -38.75 -22.82 2.32
C CYS A 230 -39.51 -22.15 3.47
N THR A 231 -39.27 -22.60 4.70
CA THR A 231 -39.94 -22.12 5.91
C THR A 231 -39.47 -20.77 6.41
N ASP A 232 -38.40 -20.22 5.85
CA ASP A 232 -37.88 -18.91 6.26
C ASP A 232 -38.79 -17.78 5.76
N CYS A 233 -39.52 -18.03 4.67
CA CYS A 233 -40.53 -17.12 4.12
C CYS A 233 -41.94 -17.70 4.14
N HIS A 234 -42.09 -19.03 4.04
CA HIS A 234 -43.39 -19.70 4.03
C HIS A 234 -43.72 -20.36 5.36
N GLY A 235 -45.02 -20.52 5.64
CA GLY A 235 -45.46 -21.42 6.69
C GLY A 235 -45.32 -22.90 6.27
N LYS A 236 -45.92 -23.79 7.06
CA LYS A 236 -46.14 -25.19 6.67
C LYS A 236 -47.49 -25.31 5.95
N PRO A 237 -47.53 -25.42 4.61
CA PRO A 237 -48.78 -25.40 3.87
C PRO A 237 -49.56 -26.73 3.97
N HIS A 238 -48.91 -27.81 4.39
CA HIS A 238 -49.52 -29.13 4.55
C HIS A 238 -49.78 -29.47 6.03
N ALA A 239 -50.63 -30.47 6.26
CA ALA A 239 -50.85 -31.02 7.60
C ALA A 239 -49.54 -31.61 8.17
N SER A 240 -49.38 -31.59 9.50
CA SER A 240 -48.13 -32.00 10.18
C SER A 240 -47.69 -33.41 9.79
N GLY A 241 -48.63 -34.36 9.64
CA GLY A 241 -48.31 -35.74 9.26
C GLY A 241 -47.63 -35.89 7.89
N ILE A 242 -47.79 -34.94 6.96
CA ILE A 242 -47.04 -34.92 5.70
C ILE A 242 -45.59 -34.52 5.97
N HIS A 243 -45.38 -33.44 6.72
CA HIS A 243 -44.03 -32.97 7.07
C HIS A 243 -43.27 -33.93 7.99
N ASP A 244 -43.97 -34.69 8.84
CA ASP A 244 -43.38 -35.71 9.70
C ASP A 244 -42.89 -36.92 8.89
N ARG A 245 -43.59 -37.24 7.78
CA ARG A 245 -43.24 -38.36 6.89
C ARG A 245 -42.25 -37.97 5.78
N PHE A 246 -42.35 -36.73 5.29
CA PHE A 246 -41.54 -36.15 4.21
C PHE A 246 -40.93 -34.84 4.72
N PRO A 247 -39.77 -34.91 5.39
CA PRO A 247 -39.15 -33.74 6.00
C PRO A 247 -38.61 -32.74 4.97
N LEU A 248 -38.31 -33.19 3.74
CA LEU A 248 -37.87 -32.33 2.65
C LEU A 248 -39.01 -32.05 1.68
N CYS A 249 -39.26 -30.78 1.38
CA CYS A 249 -40.27 -30.40 0.37
C CYS A 249 -39.97 -31.05 -0.99
N MET A 250 -38.68 -31.24 -1.27
CA MET A 250 -38.12 -31.84 -2.48
C MET A 250 -38.46 -33.33 -2.68
N ASP A 251 -39.02 -33.99 -1.65
CA ASP A 251 -39.46 -35.39 -1.77
C ASP A 251 -40.71 -35.52 -2.66
N CYS A 252 -41.45 -34.42 -2.84
CA CYS A 252 -42.64 -34.35 -3.70
C CYS A 252 -42.60 -33.15 -4.67
N HIS A 253 -42.00 -32.03 -4.27
CA HIS A 253 -41.79 -30.87 -5.14
C HIS A 253 -40.42 -30.96 -5.82
N ASN A 254 -40.24 -30.25 -6.94
CA ASN A 254 -38.92 -30.04 -7.51
C ASN A 254 -38.28 -28.77 -6.89
N THR A 255 -37.26 -28.19 -7.51
CA THR A 255 -36.43 -27.15 -6.87
C THR A 255 -37.19 -25.86 -6.66
N ALA A 256 -36.64 -24.95 -5.85
CA ALA A 256 -37.16 -23.58 -5.75
C ALA A 256 -37.18 -22.85 -7.13
N HIS A 257 -36.33 -23.28 -8.07
CA HIS A 257 -36.31 -22.77 -9.44
C HIS A 257 -37.42 -23.35 -10.33
N ASP A 258 -38.05 -24.46 -9.94
CA ASP A 258 -39.10 -25.12 -10.73
C ASP A 258 -40.11 -25.89 -9.84
N LEU A 259 -40.73 -25.21 -8.88
CA LEU A 259 -41.59 -25.83 -7.85
C LEU A 259 -42.77 -26.66 -8.39
N ASP A 260 -43.34 -26.25 -9.53
CA ASP A 260 -44.60 -26.78 -10.06
C ASP A 260 -44.41 -27.99 -10.99
N ASN A 261 -43.17 -28.31 -11.35
CA ASN A 261 -42.84 -29.50 -12.14
C ASN A 261 -42.66 -30.71 -11.21
N LEU A 262 -43.79 -31.25 -10.74
CA LEU A 262 -43.82 -32.40 -9.84
C LEU A 262 -43.16 -33.62 -10.51
N ARG A 263 -42.30 -34.31 -9.75
CA ARG A 263 -41.60 -35.52 -10.20
C ARG A 263 -42.48 -36.76 -10.15
#